data_AF-A0A7S1H5Q3-F1
#
_entry.id   AF-A0A7S1H5Q3-F1
#
_cell.length_a   1.000
_cell.length_b   1.000
_cell.length_c   1.000
_cell.angle_alpha   90.00
_cell.angle_beta   90.00
_cell.angle_gamma   90.00
#
_symmetry.space_group_name_H-M   'P 1'
#
loop_
_entity.id
_entity.type
_entity.pdbx_description
1 polymer ?
#
loop_
_entity_poly.entity_id
_entity_poly.type
_entity_poly.pdbx_seq_one_letter_code
_entity_poly.pdbx_strand_id
1 'polypeptide(L)'
;FATMDGGSFDAFLGFEYRFHKLISQHSPSTSFHHRDTPAGLAFEWMLNSTTSSSNNNSTTNSTEDTIAISTMSDDRLLQRFALVTLWFSTNGDQWDHRGTWLSPDQHECSWDDPTDLSGKDVHCNDRGEVVAIDLDSDHLTGSLPLELGLLTKLTKLSAYRNELTGTLPSQL
;
A
#
# COMPACT_ATOMS: atom_id res chain seq x y z
N PHE A 1 -29.07 13.73 12.12
CA PHE A 1 -29.05 12.27 11.88
C PHE A 1 -29.45 12.04 10.43
N ALA A 2 -28.49 12.07 9.52
CA ALA A 2 -28.73 11.70 8.13
C ALA A 2 -28.72 10.17 8.05
N THR A 3 -29.75 9.61 7.40
CA THR A 3 -29.87 8.18 7.09
C THR A 3 -28.80 7.79 6.09
N MET A 4 -27.75 7.10 6.56
CA MET A 4 -26.83 6.36 5.69
C MET A 4 -27.48 5.02 5.34
N ASP A 5 -27.44 4.66 4.06
CA ASP A 5 -28.12 3.51 3.49
C ASP A 5 -27.54 2.18 4.02
N GLY A 6 -28.41 1.24 4.41
CA GLY A 6 -28.04 0.02 5.14
C GLY A 6 -27.13 -0.95 4.38
N GLY A 7 -27.01 -0.80 3.05
CA GLY A 7 -26.12 -1.63 2.23
C GLY A 7 -24.63 -1.30 2.31
N SER A 8 -24.26 -0.07 2.69
CA SER A 8 -22.86 0.38 2.75
C SER A 8 -22.14 -0.11 4.01
N PHE A 9 -22.87 -0.21 5.13
CA PHE A 9 -22.31 -0.63 6.42
C PHE A 9 -21.94 -2.12 6.46
N ASP A 10 -22.78 -3.00 5.88
CA ASP A 10 -22.50 -4.44 5.82
C ASP A 10 -21.31 -4.76 4.89
N ALA A 11 -21.16 -4.01 3.79
CA ALA A 11 -20.00 -4.14 2.90
C ALA A 11 -18.69 -3.70 3.58
N PHE A 12 -18.75 -2.64 4.40
CA PHE A 12 -17.60 -2.16 5.17
C PHE A 12 -17.14 -3.18 6.21
N LEU A 13 -18.06 -3.69 7.04
CA LEU A 13 -17.75 -4.72 8.04
C LEU A 13 -17.25 -6.02 7.39
N GLY A 14 -17.78 -6.37 6.21
CA GLY A 14 -17.33 -7.51 5.42
C GLY A 14 -15.88 -7.37 4.95
N PHE A 15 -15.50 -6.18 4.47
CA PHE A 15 -14.12 -5.92 4.08
C PHE A 15 -13.16 -5.93 5.27
N GLU A 16 -13.48 -5.22 6.35
CA GLU A 16 -12.63 -5.15 7.54
C GLU A 16 -12.33 -6.56 8.08
N TYR A 17 -13.36 -7.39 8.19
CA TYR A 17 -13.20 -8.79 8.62
C TYR A 17 -12.32 -9.60 7.66
N ARG A 18 -12.56 -9.49 6.34
CA ARG A 18 -11.76 -10.19 5.32
C ARG A 18 -10.30 -9.76 5.38
N PHE A 19 -10.04 -8.46 5.36
CA PHE A 19 -8.69 -7.90 5.35
C PHE A 19 -7.94 -8.26 6.63
N HIS A 20 -8.57 -8.11 7.80
CA HIS A 20 -7.99 -8.52 9.07
C HIS A 20 -7.60 -10.00 9.06
N LYS A 21 -8.50 -10.89 8.61
CA LYS A 21 -8.22 -12.32 8.52
C LYS A 21 -7.07 -12.62 7.55
N LEU A 22 -7.04 -11.96 6.39
CA LEU A 22 -6.01 -12.14 5.38
C LEU A 22 -4.62 -11.76 5.92
N ILE A 23 -4.48 -10.57 6.52
CA ILE A 23 -3.22 -10.09 7.09
C ILE A 23 -2.79 -10.97 8.26
N SER A 24 -3.71 -11.39 9.13
CA SER A 24 -3.41 -12.29 10.25
C SER A 24 -2.86 -13.66 9.80
N GLN A 25 -3.19 -14.11 8.59
CA GLN A 25 -2.76 -15.40 8.06
C GLN A 25 -1.40 -15.34 7.35
N HIS A 26 -1.08 -14.23 6.70
CA HIS A 26 0.06 -14.14 5.77
C HIS A 26 1.16 -13.20 6.25
N SER A 27 0.85 -12.19 7.06
CA SER A 27 1.84 -11.22 7.54
C SER A 27 2.94 -11.93 8.35
N PRO A 28 4.22 -11.63 8.10
CA PRO A 28 5.33 -12.21 8.85
C PRO A 28 5.45 -11.63 10.27
N SER A 29 4.69 -10.58 10.59
CA SER A 29 4.62 -9.98 11.92
C SER A 29 3.17 -9.84 12.40
N THR A 30 2.97 -9.86 13.72
CA THR A 30 1.69 -9.50 14.36
C THR A 30 1.63 -8.03 14.77
N SER A 31 2.63 -7.24 14.39
CA SER A 31 2.75 -5.83 14.79
C SER A 31 1.61 -4.97 14.24
N PHE A 32 0.93 -5.41 13.19
CA PHE A 32 -0.22 -4.72 12.59
C PHE A 32 -1.41 -4.50 13.54
N HIS A 33 -1.48 -5.20 14.69
CA HIS A 33 -2.46 -4.90 15.74
C HIS A 33 -2.12 -3.64 16.56
N HIS A 34 -0.89 -3.12 16.45
CA HIS A 34 -0.36 -1.99 17.21
C HIS A 34 -0.23 -0.77 16.31
N ARG A 35 -1.09 0.23 16.54
CA ARG A 35 -1.23 1.45 15.70
C ARG A 35 0.00 2.36 15.69
N ASP A 36 0.95 2.16 16.59
CA ASP A 36 2.22 2.86 16.70
C ASP A 36 3.34 2.20 15.88
N THR A 37 3.08 1.05 15.25
CA THR A 37 4.03 0.37 14.38
C THR A 37 3.76 0.69 12.91
N PRO A 38 4.77 0.62 12.03
CA PRO A 38 4.57 0.83 10.59
C PRO A 38 3.50 -0.08 9.98
N ALA A 39 3.48 -1.37 10.36
CA ALA A 39 2.49 -2.32 9.88
C ALA A 39 1.08 -1.98 10.40
N GLY A 40 0.95 -1.47 11.63
CA GLY A 40 -0.34 -1.03 12.17
C GLY A 40 -0.86 0.24 11.51
N LEU A 41 0.03 1.20 11.23
CA LEU A 41 -0.30 2.40 10.45
C LEU A 41 -0.76 2.02 9.04
N ALA A 42 -0.05 1.10 8.38
CA ALA A 42 -0.43 0.59 7.06
C ALA A 42 -1.81 -0.11 7.08
N PHE A 43 -2.05 -0.92 8.11
CA PHE A 43 -3.32 -1.62 8.28
C PHE A 43 -4.49 -0.63 8.44
N GLU A 44 -4.34 0.36 9.33
CA GLU A 44 -5.35 1.41 9.54
C GLU A 44 -5.54 2.29 8.30
N TRP A 45 -4.46 2.62 7.59
CA TRP A 45 -4.55 3.38 6.34
C TRP A 45 -5.39 2.64 5.29
N MET A 46 -5.15 1.33 5.11
CA MET A 46 -5.90 0.48 4.20
C MET A 46 -7.41 0.44 4.55
N LEU A 47 -7.75 0.34 5.84
CA LEU A 47 -9.13 0.35 6.31
C LEU A 47 -9.82 1.70 6.09
N ASN A 48 -9.13 2.81 6.35
CA ASN A 48 -9.72 4.14 6.22
C ASN A 48 -9.91 4.55 4.76
N SER A 49 -9.02 4.10 3.87
CA SER A 49 -9.07 4.38 2.43
C SER A 49 -10.24 3.69 1.71
N THR A 50 -11.01 2.80 2.35
CA THR A 50 -12.26 2.27 1.76
C THR A 50 -13.45 3.22 1.86
N THR A 51 -13.37 4.26 2.70
CA THR A 51 -14.52 5.12 3.03
C THR A 51 -14.63 6.37 2.15
N SER A 52 -13.64 6.67 1.32
CA SER A 52 -13.51 7.98 0.65
C SER A 52 -14.26 8.14 -0.69
N SER A 53 -15.03 7.15 -1.16
CA SER A 53 -15.77 7.27 -2.44
C SER A 53 -17.25 7.68 -2.31
N SER A 54 -17.68 8.33 -1.21
CA SER A 54 -19.06 8.81 -1.06
C SER A 54 -19.15 10.31 -0.74
N ASN A 55 -18.65 11.16 -1.65
CA ASN A 55 -19.10 12.55 -1.74
C ASN A 55 -19.56 12.82 -3.18
N ASN A 56 -20.77 12.35 -3.51
CA ASN A 56 -21.43 12.64 -4.77
C ASN A 56 -21.90 14.09 -4.79
N ASN A 57 -21.08 14.96 -5.39
CA ASN A 57 -21.60 16.04 -6.21
C ASN A 57 -20.62 16.34 -7.34
N SER A 58 -20.48 15.38 -8.27
CA SER A 58 -19.98 15.70 -9.60
C SER A 58 -20.56 14.75 -10.62
N THR A 59 -21.51 15.28 -11.39
CA THR A 59 -22.04 14.68 -12.61
C THR A 59 -20.96 14.76 -13.68
N THR A 60 -20.12 13.74 -13.82
CA THR A 60 -19.34 13.52 -15.04
C THR A 60 -19.19 12.03 -15.29
N ASN A 61 -19.73 11.59 -16.43
CA ASN A 61 -19.48 10.27 -17.00
C ASN A 61 -17.99 10.15 -17.33
N SER A 62 -17.25 9.37 -16.54
CA SER A 62 -15.98 8.77 -16.93
C SER A 62 -15.93 7.35 -16.37
N THR A 63 -16.23 6.38 -17.21
CA THR A 63 -15.86 4.99 -17.00
C THR A 63 -14.35 4.88 -17.18
N GLU A 64 -13.56 4.99 -16.11
CA GLU A 64 -12.18 4.48 -16.03
C GLU A 64 -11.69 4.53 -14.56
N ASP A 65 -11.35 3.34 -14.02
CA ASP A 65 -10.39 3.07 -12.94
C ASP A 65 -10.45 3.82 -11.60
N THR A 66 -11.59 3.84 -10.93
CA THR A 66 -11.58 3.97 -9.45
C THR A 66 -11.73 2.59 -8.83
N ILE A 67 -10.62 1.93 -8.48
CA ILE A 67 -10.69 0.61 -7.82
C ILE A 67 -10.82 0.83 -6.32
N ALA A 68 -12.02 0.63 -5.78
CA ALA A 68 -12.22 0.61 -4.33
C ALA A 68 -11.35 -0.49 -3.69
N ILE A 69 -10.57 -0.16 -2.66
CA ILE A 69 -9.73 -1.13 -1.92
C ILE A 69 -10.53 -2.35 -1.46
N SER A 70 -11.81 -2.17 -1.13
CA SER A 70 -12.70 -3.24 -0.69
C SER A 70 -12.94 -4.34 -1.73
N THR A 71 -12.76 -4.06 -3.02
CA THR A 71 -13.00 -5.01 -4.12
C THR A 71 -11.72 -5.64 -4.67
N MET A 72 -10.55 -5.28 -4.14
CA MET A 72 -9.26 -5.84 -4.57
C MET A 72 -9.15 -7.33 -4.27
N SER A 73 -8.41 -8.07 -5.10
CA SER A 73 -8.05 -9.47 -4.84
C SER A 73 -7.19 -9.60 -3.58
N ASP A 74 -7.17 -10.80 -2.97
CA ASP A 74 -6.34 -11.06 -1.78
C ASP A 74 -4.85 -10.80 -2.07
N ASP A 75 -4.36 -11.26 -3.23
CA ASP A 75 -2.95 -11.06 -3.64
C ASP A 75 -2.59 -9.58 -3.75
N ARG A 76 -3.48 -8.75 -4.32
CA ARG A 76 -3.26 -7.31 -4.41
C ARG A 76 -3.33 -6.63 -3.04
N LEU A 77 -4.21 -7.08 -2.14
CA LEU A 77 -4.28 -6.54 -0.77
C LEU A 77 -2.98 -6.81 0.01
N LEU A 78 -2.40 -8.01 -0.11
CA LEU A 78 -1.11 -8.34 0.50
C LEU A 78 0.02 -7.49 -0.09
N GLN A 79 0.04 -7.33 -1.41
CA GLN A 79 1.00 -6.47 -2.10
C GLN A 79 0.90 -5.01 -1.66
N ARG A 80 -0.31 -4.45 -1.63
CA ARG A 80 -0.54 -3.09 -1.16
C ARG A 80 -0.07 -2.92 0.28
N PHE A 81 -0.46 -3.85 1.14
CA PHE A 81 -0.11 -3.80 2.56
C PHE A 81 1.42 -3.78 2.76
N ALA A 82 2.16 -4.58 1.99
CA ALA A 82 3.63 -4.56 2.01
C ALA A 82 4.22 -3.20 1.62
N LEU A 83 3.74 -2.61 0.52
CA LEU A 83 4.22 -1.30 0.03
C LEU A 83 3.84 -0.15 0.97
N VAL A 84 2.62 -0.15 1.51
CA VAL A 84 2.18 0.86 2.49
C VAL A 84 2.98 0.70 3.80
N THR A 85 3.30 -0.53 4.20
CA THR A 85 4.17 -0.76 5.35
C THR A 85 5.58 -0.24 5.09
N LEU A 86 6.12 -0.45 3.88
CA LEU A 86 7.40 0.14 3.46
C LEU A 86 7.39 1.65 3.63
N TRP A 87 6.38 2.33 3.07
CA TRP A 87 6.17 3.77 3.24
C TRP A 87 6.27 4.23 4.70
N PHE A 88 5.48 3.63 5.60
CA PHE A 88 5.50 4.03 7.02
C PHE A 88 6.78 3.63 7.75
N SER A 89 7.44 2.55 7.32
CA SER A 89 8.66 2.03 7.96
C SER A 89 9.92 2.81 7.59
N THR A 90 9.90 3.47 6.42
CA THR A 90 11.03 4.23 5.90
C THR A 90 10.76 5.73 5.76
N ASN A 91 9.76 6.23 6.51
CA ASN A 91 9.44 7.65 6.61
C ASN A 91 9.07 8.31 5.26
N GLY A 92 8.14 7.69 4.53
CA GLY A 92 7.66 8.09 3.20
C GLY A 92 7.34 9.55 3.00
N ASP A 93 6.84 10.23 4.04
CA ASP A 93 6.53 11.66 3.97
C ASP A 93 7.76 12.55 3.70
N GLN A 94 8.97 12.03 3.93
CA GLN A 94 10.25 12.70 3.71
C GLN A 94 11.02 12.18 2.48
N TRP A 95 10.46 11.26 1.70
CA TRP A 95 11.10 10.82 0.46
C TRP A 95 11.16 11.97 -0.55
N ASP A 96 12.20 12.00 -1.38
CA ASP A 96 12.37 13.05 -2.38
C ASP A 96 11.33 12.90 -3.49
N HIS A 97 11.06 11.67 -3.94
CA HIS A 97 10.21 11.33 -5.08
C HIS A 97 9.00 10.51 -4.62
N ARG A 98 8.15 11.11 -3.79
CA ARG A 98 6.95 10.43 -3.28
C ARG A 98 5.83 10.22 -4.30
N GLY A 99 5.84 10.95 -5.40
CA GLY A 99 4.89 10.80 -6.50
C GLY A 99 3.42 10.60 -6.08
N THR A 100 2.81 9.54 -6.61
CA THR A 100 1.44 9.10 -6.30
C THR A 100 1.37 7.94 -5.28
N TRP A 101 2.43 7.71 -4.50
CA TRP A 101 2.39 6.73 -3.40
C TRP A 101 1.20 6.99 -2.47
N LEU A 102 0.59 5.91 -1.99
CA LEU A 102 -0.65 5.96 -1.20
C LEU A 102 -1.86 6.57 -1.94
N SER A 103 -1.90 6.56 -3.28
CA SER A 103 -3.13 6.87 -4.01
C SER A 103 -4.11 5.69 -3.89
N PRO A 104 -5.24 5.83 -3.17
CA PRO A 104 -6.11 4.71 -2.83
C PRO A 104 -6.88 4.17 -4.04
N ASP A 105 -7.14 5.02 -5.02
CA ASP A 105 -7.88 4.76 -6.25
C ASP A 105 -7.03 4.18 -7.39
N GLN A 106 -5.71 4.37 -7.35
CA GLN A 106 -4.80 3.90 -8.39
C GLN A 106 -4.25 2.50 -8.10
N HIS A 107 -3.80 1.78 -9.13
CA HIS A 107 -2.99 0.57 -8.98
C HIS A 107 -1.56 0.92 -8.57
N GLU A 108 -0.94 0.10 -7.72
CA GLU A 108 0.39 0.33 -7.13
C GLU A 108 1.49 0.36 -8.19
N CYS A 109 1.29 -0.38 -9.29
CA CYS A 109 2.15 -0.34 -10.48
C CYS A 109 2.12 1.01 -11.24
N SER A 110 1.19 1.89 -10.87
CA SER A 110 1.07 3.26 -11.34
C SER A 110 1.45 4.28 -10.27
N TRP A 111 1.87 3.82 -9.07
CA TRP A 111 2.51 4.70 -8.10
C TRP A 111 3.87 5.10 -8.66
N ASP A 112 4.00 6.38 -8.97
CA ASP A 112 5.11 6.94 -9.71
C ASP A 112 5.18 8.45 -9.45
N ASP A 113 6.39 9.02 -9.48
CA ASP A 113 6.56 10.46 -9.54
C ASP A 113 6.74 10.87 -11.01
N PRO A 114 5.74 11.52 -11.63
CA PRO A 114 5.84 11.89 -13.04
C PRO A 114 6.94 12.94 -13.31
N THR A 115 7.51 13.53 -12.25
CA THR A 115 8.64 14.46 -12.33
C THR A 115 9.99 13.76 -12.20
N ASP A 116 10.01 12.51 -11.76
CA ASP A 116 11.22 11.71 -11.74
C ASP A 116 11.55 11.16 -13.14
N LEU A 117 12.75 11.46 -13.59
CA LEU A 117 13.30 10.97 -14.86
C LEU A 117 14.13 9.70 -14.68
N SER A 118 14.37 9.28 -13.43
CA SER A 118 15.14 8.10 -13.08
C SER A 118 14.38 6.80 -13.37
N GLY A 119 13.05 6.85 -13.28
CA GLY A 119 12.16 5.75 -13.65
C GLY A 119 10.99 5.62 -12.68
N LYS A 120 10.26 4.51 -12.80
CA LYS A 120 9.19 4.16 -11.86
C LYS A 120 9.76 3.51 -10.62
N ASP A 121 9.28 3.88 -9.44
CA ASP A 121 9.68 3.21 -8.20
C ASP A 121 9.19 1.77 -8.12
N VAL A 122 7.94 1.53 -8.55
CA VAL A 122 7.27 0.22 -8.44
C VAL A 122 7.09 -0.39 -9.83
N HIS A 123 7.85 -1.46 -10.10
CA HIS A 123 7.76 -2.20 -11.35
C HIS A 123 6.93 -3.48 -11.18
N CYS A 124 5.96 -3.66 -12.07
CA CYS A 124 5.13 -4.84 -12.12
C CYS A 124 5.26 -5.61 -13.43
N ASN A 125 4.92 -6.90 -13.39
CA ASN A 125 4.73 -7.69 -14.60
C ASN A 125 3.35 -7.44 -15.24
N ASP A 126 3.08 -8.10 -16.37
CA ASP A 126 1.81 -7.98 -17.11
C ASP A 126 0.56 -8.42 -16.32
N ARG A 127 0.74 -9.08 -15.16
CA ARG A 127 -0.34 -9.50 -14.26
C ARG A 127 -0.57 -8.52 -13.11
N GLY A 128 0.19 -7.43 -13.03
CA GLY A 128 0.11 -6.46 -11.93
C GLY A 128 0.80 -6.90 -10.65
N GLU A 129 1.63 -7.95 -10.69
CA GLU A 129 2.43 -8.40 -9.55
C GLU A 129 3.74 -7.61 -9.51
N VAL A 130 4.12 -7.09 -8.33
CA VAL A 130 5.35 -6.34 -8.11
C VAL A 130 6.55 -7.27 -8.25
N VAL A 131 7.45 -6.94 -9.17
CA VAL A 131 8.65 -7.72 -9.49
C VAL A 131 9.94 -6.99 -9.16
N ALA A 132 9.91 -5.66 -9.11
CA ALA A 132 11.03 -4.86 -8.66
C ALA A 132 10.57 -3.57 -7.97
N ILE A 133 11.35 -3.14 -6.99
CA ILE A 133 11.22 -1.82 -6.33
C ILE A 133 12.57 -1.11 -6.48
N ASP A 134 12.55 0.13 -6.95
CA ASP A 134 13.71 1.00 -7.07
C ASP A 134 13.47 2.29 -6.29
N LEU A 135 14.21 2.48 -5.19
CA LEU A 135 14.11 3.62 -4.29
C LEU A 135 15.52 4.16 -3.99
N ASP A 136 16.40 4.10 -4.99
CA ASP A 136 17.78 4.55 -4.84
C ASP A 136 17.86 6.07 -4.65
N SER A 137 18.62 6.51 -3.65
CA SER A 137 18.87 7.94 -3.37
C SER A 137 17.61 8.76 -3.06
N ASP A 138 16.67 8.21 -2.30
CA ASP A 138 15.34 8.80 -2.08
C ASP A 138 15.11 9.21 -0.61
N HIS A 139 16.18 9.44 0.14
CA HIS A 139 16.17 9.85 1.57
C HIS A 139 15.35 8.94 2.50
N LEU A 140 15.28 7.64 2.20
CA LEU A 140 14.65 6.67 3.09
C LEU A 140 15.38 6.62 4.44
N THR A 141 14.65 6.81 5.53
CA THR A 141 15.15 6.73 6.92
C THR A 141 14.31 5.74 7.71
N GLY A 142 14.89 4.94 8.61
CA GLY A 142 14.16 3.89 9.34
C GLY A 142 14.67 2.50 8.98
N SER A 143 13.82 1.49 8.83
CA SER A 143 14.25 0.11 8.53
C SER A 143 13.31 -0.56 7.54
N LEU A 144 13.84 -1.42 6.67
CA LEU A 144 13.02 -2.22 5.76
C LEU A 144 12.09 -3.16 6.56
N PRO A 145 10.79 -3.23 6.23
CA PRO A 145 9.83 -4.01 7.00
C PRO A 145 9.85 -5.49 6.58
N LEU A 146 9.45 -6.38 7.50
CA LEU A 146 9.36 -7.81 7.21
C LEU A 146 8.28 -8.11 6.16
N GLU A 147 7.25 -7.27 6.10
CA GLU A 147 6.10 -7.33 5.21
C GLU A 147 6.49 -7.30 3.73
N LEU A 148 7.71 -6.88 3.37
CA LEU A 148 8.24 -7.05 2.00
C LEU A 148 8.24 -8.52 1.55
N GLY A 149 8.29 -9.48 2.50
CA GLY A 149 8.16 -10.91 2.22
C GLY A 149 6.80 -11.33 1.64
N LEU A 150 5.78 -10.48 1.72
CA LEU A 150 4.48 -10.70 1.08
C LEU A 150 4.54 -10.52 -0.45
N LEU A 151 5.56 -9.83 -0.96
CA LEU A 151 5.78 -9.60 -2.39
C LEU A 151 6.42 -10.84 -3.03
N THR A 152 5.65 -11.93 -3.15
CA THR A 152 6.16 -13.25 -3.57
C THR A 152 6.77 -13.32 -4.98
N LYS A 153 6.60 -12.26 -5.79
CA LYS A 153 7.19 -12.13 -7.14
C LYS A 153 8.35 -11.14 -7.19
N LEU A 154 8.69 -10.49 -6.07
CA LEU A 154 9.79 -9.52 -6.00
C LEU A 154 11.11 -10.25 -6.28
N THR A 155 11.88 -9.72 -7.22
CA THR A 155 13.19 -10.25 -7.62
C THR A 155 14.31 -9.22 -7.46
N LYS A 156 13.96 -7.94 -7.36
CA LYS A 156 14.91 -6.84 -7.16
C LYS A 156 14.34 -5.83 -6.17
N LEU A 157 15.14 -5.47 -5.17
CA LEU A 157 14.93 -4.31 -4.32
C LEU A 157 16.19 -3.46 -4.37
N SER A 158 16.08 -2.25 -4.93
CA SER A 158 17.13 -1.24 -4.92
C SER A 158 16.75 -0.17 -3.90
N ALA A 159 17.64 0.08 -2.95
CA ALA A 159 17.49 1.15 -1.97
C ALA A 159 18.88 1.70 -1.58
N TYR A 160 19.79 1.74 -2.54
CA TYR A 160 21.14 2.24 -2.38
C TYR A 160 21.14 3.75 -2.13
N ARG A 161 22.16 4.27 -1.42
CA ARG A 161 22.28 5.70 -1.05
C ARG A 161 21.08 6.26 -0.25
N ASN A 162 20.57 5.45 0.67
CA ASN A 162 19.61 5.90 1.67
C ASN A 162 20.21 5.88 3.07
N GLU A 163 19.44 6.37 4.04
CA GLU A 163 19.76 6.41 5.46
C GLU A 163 19.05 5.29 6.24
N LEU A 164 18.89 4.14 5.57
CA LEU A 164 18.30 2.95 6.16
C LEU A 164 19.17 2.40 7.30
N THR A 165 18.49 1.92 8.33
CA THR A 165 19.04 1.33 9.55
C THR A 165 18.39 -0.05 9.78
N GLY A 166 18.82 -0.73 10.85
CA GLY A 166 18.31 -2.07 11.17
C GLY A 166 18.96 -3.17 10.34
N THR A 167 18.35 -4.35 10.34
CA THR A 167 18.84 -5.53 9.63
C THR A 167 18.02 -5.77 8.37
N LEU A 168 18.63 -6.39 7.36
CA LEU A 168 17.88 -6.88 6.20
C LEU A 168 16.80 -7.88 6.66
N PRO A 169 15.54 -7.71 6.21
CA PRO A 169 14.46 -8.66 6.50
C PRO A 169 14.84 -10.09 6.10
N SER A 170 14.58 -11.06 6.97
CA SER A 170 14.88 -12.48 6.71
C SER A 170 13.97 -13.13 5.66
N GLN A 171 12.95 -12.40 5.18
CA GLN A 171 11.99 -12.86 4.19
C GLN A 171 12.38 -12.51 2.74
N LEU A 172 13.51 -11.81 2.55
CA LEU A 172 14.04 -11.39 1.24
C LEU A 172 15.15 -12.32 0.74
#